data_AF-A0A935XC44-F1
#
_entry.id   AF-A0A935XC44-F1
#
_cell.length_a   1.000
_cell.length_b   1.000
_cell.length_c   1.000
_cell.angle_alpha   90.00
_cell.angle_beta   90.00
_cell.angle_gamma   90.00
#
_symmetry.space_group_name_H-M   'P 1'
#
loop_
_entity.id
_entity.type
_entity.pdbx_description
1 polymer ?
#
loop_
_entity_poly.entity_id
_entity_poly.type
_entity_poly.pdbx_seq_one_letter_code
_entity_poly.pdbx_strand_id
1 'polypeptide(L)'
;MQSRLNSSPVLLLQGIRLSAAAVVVFLSALFAAGSAAGQSTLRDPGGRFTLAVPKDWSVAASSEQMSVLVSGNSSLSVTVGHLPPGQMVESVAGQVATQWGKYQELKRGPATVGGKPAELLIASGTNPKGQPSFFRVVAAPFPGGTLVMMTSTPQDDFARHKAAIESMEKGVRFADGRADPSPRSPRPPVSPERKRKLEALEQAHLAGVLSDDEYAQKKAALLASTEPPARPAPPRRTADESGTPAPAAGRPMLGVATRALEADDVQMTGLEKGALVAQVAPGSPADAAGIQPGDVVVSFDGAPVTDAQSLVQAVGRSKPGQQVTLGLVRGGRSGNVQVRLGTVPR
;
A
#
# COMPACT_ATOMS: atom_id res chain seq x y z
N MET A 1 49.97 35.71 -7.02
CA MET A 1 50.34 34.44 -6.36
C MET A 1 49.16 33.97 -5.53
N GLN A 2 48.68 32.75 -5.81
CA GLN A 2 48.06 31.74 -4.92
C GLN A 2 47.01 32.16 -3.86
N SER A 3 45.80 31.56 -3.90
CA SER A 3 45.31 30.49 -2.97
C SER A 3 44.67 31.09 -1.69
N ARG A 4 43.51 30.70 -1.15
CA ARG A 4 42.60 29.56 -1.32
C ARG A 4 41.34 29.80 -0.46
N LEU A 5 40.28 29.04 -0.79
CA LEU A 5 39.32 28.33 0.10
C LEU A 5 38.09 29.02 0.73
N ASN A 6 37.01 28.25 0.57
CA ASN A 6 35.85 28.03 1.44
C ASN A 6 34.70 29.04 1.42
N SER A 7 33.43 28.63 1.42
CA SER A 7 32.72 27.39 1.06
C SER A 7 31.22 27.74 1.24
N SER A 8 30.42 27.42 0.22
CA SER A 8 28.96 27.24 0.12
C SER A 8 27.97 27.98 1.05
N PRO A 9 26.91 28.59 0.48
CA PRO A 9 25.68 28.86 1.22
C PRO A 9 24.69 27.68 1.13
N VAL A 10 24.05 27.47 2.28
CA VAL A 10 22.76 26.85 2.56
C VAL A 10 21.79 26.76 1.36
N LEU A 11 21.26 25.56 1.11
CA LEU A 11 19.98 25.39 0.42
C LEU A 11 19.10 24.37 1.16
N LEU A 12 18.02 24.89 1.75
CA LEU A 12 16.83 24.18 2.21
C LEU A 12 16.15 23.49 1.02
N LEU A 13 15.96 22.16 1.08
CA LEU A 13 14.96 21.47 0.27
C LEU A 13 14.82 20.00 0.70
N GLN A 14 13.56 19.57 0.92
CA GLN A 14 12.94 18.29 0.51
C GLN A 14 12.17 17.56 1.63
N GLY A 15 10.83 17.66 1.54
CA GLY A 15 9.93 16.61 2.01
C GLY A 15 10.13 15.31 1.22
N ILE A 16 10.06 14.20 1.92
CA ILE A 16 10.24 12.81 1.47
C ILE A 16 9.18 12.52 0.38
N ARG A 17 9.43 12.49 -0.94
CA ARG A 17 10.25 11.63 -1.83
C ARG A 17 9.99 10.12 -1.66
N LEU A 18 9.02 9.58 -2.41
CA LEU A 18 9.16 8.22 -2.93
C LEU A 18 10.33 8.24 -3.93
N SER A 19 11.53 7.99 -3.41
CA SER A 19 12.70 7.81 -4.25
C SER A 19 12.53 6.54 -5.07
N ALA A 20 12.95 6.57 -6.34
CA ALA A 20 13.19 5.38 -7.16
C ALA A 20 14.06 4.30 -6.45
N ALA A 21 14.65 4.62 -5.29
CA ALA A 21 15.56 3.82 -4.49
C ALA A 21 15.04 2.45 -4.03
N ALA A 22 13.72 2.23 -3.98
CA ALA A 22 13.16 0.93 -3.57
C ALA A 22 13.22 -0.16 -4.66
N VAL A 23 13.59 0.19 -5.91
CA VAL A 23 13.35 -0.67 -7.08
C VAL A 23 14.49 -1.65 -7.38
N VAL A 24 15.73 -1.40 -6.91
CA VAL A 24 16.90 -2.23 -7.29
C VAL A 24 17.38 -3.17 -6.17
N VAL A 25 16.99 -2.92 -4.91
CA VAL A 25 17.43 -3.73 -3.76
C VAL A 25 16.85 -5.16 -3.76
N PHE A 26 15.74 -5.39 -4.47
CA PHE A 26 15.01 -6.67 -4.47
C PHE A 26 15.38 -7.66 -5.59
N LEU A 27 16.54 -7.51 -6.23
CA LEU A 27 17.08 -8.52 -7.14
C LEU A 27 17.86 -9.64 -6.42
N SER A 28 18.05 -9.51 -5.10
CA SER A 28 18.90 -10.41 -4.31
C SER A 28 18.14 -11.54 -3.62
N ALA A 29 16.87 -11.38 -3.25
CA ALA A 29 16.18 -12.36 -2.41
C ALA A 29 14.73 -12.58 -2.85
N LEU A 30 14.45 -13.79 -3.35
CA LEU A 30 13.24 -14.58 -3.09
C LEU A 30 13.31 -15.85 -3.96
N PHE A 31 13.64 -16.99 -3.35
CA PHE A 31 13.29 -18.30 -3.87
C PHE A 31 12.54 -19.09 -2.79
N ALA A 32 11.28 -19.38 -3.07
CA ALA A 32 10.65 -20.64 -2.72
C ALA A 32 9.86 -21.09 -3.95
N ALA A 33 10.35 -22.14 -4.61
CA ALA A 33 9.75 -22.70 -5.81
C ALA A 33 8.40 -23.34 -5.49
N GLY A 34 7.38 -23.01 -6.29
CA GLY A 34 6.12 -23.74 -6.37
C GLY A 34 5.66 -23.74 -7.82
N SER A 35 5.75 -24.90 -8.47
CA SER A 35 5.36 -25.09 -9.87
C SER A 35 3.90 -24.71 -10.11
N ALA A 36 3.65 -24.03 -11.23
CA ALA A 36 2.38 -24.14 -11.94
C ALA A 36 2.68 -24.33 -13.43
N ALA A 37 2.34 -25.52 -13.92
CA ALA A 37 2.41 -25.88 -15.33
C ALA A 37 1.34 -25.11 -16.12
N GLY A 38 1.74 -24.55 -17.27
CA GLY A 38 0.87 -23.84 -18.23
C GLY A 38 1.28 -22.38 -18.44
N GLN A 39 1.03 -21.84 -19.65
CA GLN A 39 1.10 -20.38 -19.86
C GLN A 39 0.14 -19.72 -18.86
N SER A 40 0.68 -18.97 -17.91
CA SER A 40 -0.11 -18.23 -16.94
C SER A 40 -0.20 -16.77 -17.36
N THR A 41 -1.28 -16.10 -17.01
CA THR A 41 -1.41 -14.66 -17.23
C THR A 41 -1.21 -13.96 -15.90
N LEU A 42 -0.13 -13.19 -15.79
CA LEU A 42 0.02 -12.24 -14.69
C LEU A 42 -0.97 -11.11 -14.91
N ARG A 43 -1.83 -10.87 -13.92
CA ARG A 43 -2.73 -9.71 -13.88
C ARG A 43 -2.19 -8.77 -12.83
N ASP A 44 -1.88 -7.54 -13.24
CA ASP A 44 -1.49 -6.48 -12.31
C ASP A 44 -2.56 -6.33 -11.21
N PRO A 45 -2.19 -6.33 -9.92
CA PRO A 45 -3.17 -6.18 -8.84
C PRO A 45 -4.00 -4.90 -8.93
N GLY A 46 -3.43 -3.82 -9.48
CA GLY A 46 -4.12 -2.57 -9.76
C GLY A 46 -5.01 -2.59 -11.02
N GLY A 47 -5.07 -3.71 -11.75
CA GLY A 47 -5.84 -3.87 -12.97
C GLY A 47 -5.34 -3.05 -14.17
N ARG A 48 -4.09 -2.57 -14.13
CA ARG A 48 -3.53 -1.65 -15.14
C ARG A 48 -3.07 -2.35 -16.41
N PHE A 49 -2.62 -3.60 -16.29
CA PHE A 49 -2.13 -4.40 -17.39
C PHE A 49 -2.24 -5.91 -17.11
N THR A 50 -2.15 -6.71 -18.16
CA THR A 50 -1.90 -8.14 -18.08
C THR A 50 -0.64 -8.51 -18.86
N LEU A 51 0.05 -9.56 -18.43
CA LEU A 51 1.27 -10.06 -19.03
C LEU A 51 1.17 -11.59 -19.20
N ALA A 52 1.38 -12.08 -20.43
CA ALA A 52 1.51 -13.51 -20.67
C ALA A 52 2.86 -14.02 -20.18
N VAL A 53 2.83 -14.99 -19.27
CA VAL A 53 4.02 -15.59 -18.64
C VAL A 53 4.37 -16.90 -19.36
N PRO A 54 5.56 -17.01 -19.96
CA PRO A 54 6.03 -18.25 -20.58
C PRO A 54 6.10 -19.41 -19.58
N LYS A 55 5.91 -20.64 -20.07
CA LYS A 55 5.88 -21.87 -19.24
C LYS A 55 7.11 -22.08 -18.34
N ASP A 56 8.27 -21.58 -18.75
CA ASP A 56 9.53 -21.74 -18.03
C ASP A 56 9.75 -20.64 -16.98
N TRP A 57 8.80 -19.71 -16.84
CA TRP A 57 8.84 -18.59 -15.92
C TRP A 57 7.74 -18.72 -14.88
N SER A 58 8.02 -18.26 -13.67
CA SER A 58 7.07 -18.26 -12.56
C SER A 58 7.03 -16.89 -11.89
N VAL A 59 5.88 -16.51 -11.35
CA VAL A 59 5.73 -15.28 -10.56
C VAL A 59 6.23 -15.55 -9.15
N ALA A 60 7.39 -14.99 -8.79
CA ALA A 60 7.99 -15.12 -7.47
C ALA A 60 7.30 -14.23 -6.43
N ALA A 61 6.88 -13.03 -6.83
CA ALA A 61 6.16 -12.08 -5.98
C ALA A 61 5.26 -11.18 -6.82
N SER A 62 4.12 -10.77 -6.27
CA SER A 62 3.25 -9.77 -6.89
C SER A 62 2.55 -8.93 -5.84
N SER A 63 2.62 -7.61 -5.99
CA SER A 63 2.04 -6.59 -5.14
C SER A 63 1.49 -5.44 -6.00
N GLU A 64 0.81 -4.48 -5.39
CA GLU A 64 0.32 -3.29 -6.12
C GLU A 64 1.45 -2.41 -6.69
N GLN A 65 2.66 -2.50 -6.14
CA GLN A 65 3.81 -1.68 -6.54
C GLN A 65 4.73 -2.39 -7.53
N MET A 66 4.85 -3.72 -7.42
CA MET A 66 5.79 -4.50 -8.21
C MET A 66 5.34 -5.95 -8.35
N SER A 67 5.61 -6.54 -9.51
CA SER A 67 5.60 -7.99 -9.74
C SER A 67 6.97 -8.48 -10.19
N VAL A 68 7.41 -9.64 -9.70
CA VAL A 68 8.69 -10.25 -10.01
C VAL A 68 8.45 -11.66 -10.56
N LEU A 69 9.08 -11.95 -11.69
CA LEU A 69 9.08 -13.24 -12.34
C LEU A 69 10.50 -13.79 -12.41
N VAL A 70 10.65 -15.10 -12.30
CA VAL A 70 11.96 -15.79 -12.29
C VAL A 70 11.96 -17.01 -13.20
N SER A 71 13.12 -17.30 -13.78
CA SER A 71 13.45 -18.55 -14.48
C SER A 71 14.93 -18.85 -14.29
N GLY A 72 15.25 -19.90 -13.51
CA GLY A 72 16.64 -20.16 -13.09
C GLY A 72 17.23 -18.95 -12.37
N ASN A 73 18.41 -18.50 -12.78
CA ASN A 73 19.08 -17.31 -12.24
C ASN A 73 18.67 -16.00 -12.92
N SER A 74 17.71 -16.06 -13.85
CA SER A 74 17.17 -14.89 -14.54
C SER A 74 15.92 -14.37 -13.85
N SER A 75 15.76 -13.05 -13.86
CA SER A 75 14.61 -12.38 -13.28
C SER A 75 14.10 -11.27 -14.18
N LEU A 76 12.80 -11.01 -14.07
CA LEU A 76 12.09 -9.91 -14.70
C LEU A 76 11.20 -9.28 -13.65
N SER A 77 11.35 -7.99 -13.38
CA SER A 77 10.42 -7.24 -12.55
C SER A 77 9.63 -6.24 -13.39
N VAL A 78 8.39 -6.01 -12.96
CA VAL A 78 7.45 -5.07 -13.57
C VAL A 78 6.96 -4.13 -12.48
N THR A 79 7.10 -2.82 -12.70
CA THR A 79 6.65 -1.78 -11.77
C THR A 79 5.98 -0.63 -12.51
N VAL A 80 5.33 0.26 -11.76
CA VAL A 80 4.71 1.47 -12.26
C VAL A 80 5.40 2.67 -11.63
N GLY A 81 6.03 3.47 -12.49
CA GLY A 81 6.60 4.77 -12.16
C GLY A 81 5.68 5.92 -12.57
N HIS A 82 6.05 7.12 -12.14
CA HIS A 82 5.31 8.36 -12.42
C HIS A 82 6.09 9.32 -13.34
N LEU A 83 7.38 9.07 -13.56
CA LEU A 83 8.21 9.87 -14.46
C LEU A 83 8.03 9.42 -15.92
N PRO A 84 8.34 10.28 -16.90
CA PRO A 84 8.38 9.90 -18.31
C PRO A 84 9.32 8.71 -18.58
N PRO A 85 9.07 7.89 -19.64
CA PRO A 85 9.86 6.69 -19.94
C PRO A 85 11.38 6.87 -19.93
N GLY A 86 11.90 7.90 -20.61
CA GLY A 86 13.33 8.17 -20.66
C GLY A 86 13.93 8.46 -19.28
N GLN A 87 13.24 9.24 -18.45
CA GLN A 87 13.68 9.55 -17.08
C GLN A 87 13.60 8.32 -16.17
N MET A 88 12.59 7.45 -16.35
CA MET A 88 12.54 6.17 -15.62
C MET A 88 13.72 5.27 -15.99
N VAL A 89 14.03 5.12 -17.29
CA VAL A 89 15.17 4.33 -17.76
C VAL A 89 16.48 4.87 -17.18
N GLU A 90 16.69 6.18 -17.23
CA GLU A 90 17.88 6.83 -16.68
C GLU A 90 18.00 6.64 -15.17
N SER A 91 16.92 6.88 -14.42
CA SER A 91 16.91 6.73 -12.96
C SER A 91 17.20 5.28 -12.54
N VAL A 92 16.63 4.29 -13.24
CA VAL A 92 16.87 2.88 -12.93
C VAL A 92 18.29 2.48 -13.31
N ALA A 93 18.77 2.86 -14.49
CA ALA A 93 20.13 2.58 -14.94
C ALA A 93 21.17 3.18 -13.98
N GLY A 94 20.98 4.42 -13.52
CA GLY A 94 21.86 5.07 -12.56
C GLY A 94 21.95 4.32 -11.23
N GLN A 95 20.84 3.74 -10.75
CA GLN A 95 20.84 2.94 -9.54
C GLN A 95 21.46 1.56 -9.72
N VAL A 96 21.25 0.93 -10.87
CA VAL A 96 21.90 -0.35 -11.18
C VAL A 96 23.41 -0.15 -11.28
N ALA A 97 23.87 0.95 -11.88
CA ALA A 97 25.28 1.28 -12.01
C ALA A 97 26.00 1.45 -10.67
N THR A 98 25.30 1.87 -9.59
CA THR A 98 25.92 1.97 -8.25
C THR A 98 26.02 0.62 -7.54
N GLN A 99 25.20 -0.36 -7.92
CA GLN A 99 25.15 -1.67 -7.27
C GLN A 99 25.93 -2.75 -8.03
N TRP A 100 26.10 -2.59 -9.34
CA TRP A 100 26.75 -3.59 -10.19
C TRP A 100 28.24 -3.28 -10.35
N GLY A 101 29.06 -4.31 -10.20
CA GLY A 101 30.48 -4.23 -10.54
C GLY A 101 30.67 -4.21 -12.06
N LYS A 102 31.69 -3.51 -12.55
CA LYS A 102 32.03 -3.47 -14.00
C LYS A 102 30.82 -3.10 -14.90
N TYR A 103 29.96 -2.22 -14.43
CA TYR A 103 28.78 -1.78 -15.18
C TYR A 103 29.20 -1.08 -16.48
N GLN A 104 28.59 -1.48 -17.59
CA GLN A 104 28.84 -0.90 -18.91
C GLN A 104 27.53 -0.81 -19.70
N GLU A 105 27.14 0.38 -20.13
CA GLU A 105 26.03 0.53 -21.07
C GLU A 105 26.42 0.01 -22.45
N LEU A 106 25.56 -0.82 -23.04
CA LEU A 106 25.79 -1.45 -24.34
C LEU A 106 24.89 -0.86 -25.42
N LYS A 107 23.65 -0.55 -25.07
CA LYS A 107 22.66 -0.02 -26.01
C LYS A 107 21.65 0.85 -25.31
N ARG A 108 21.26 1.94 -25.96
CA ARG A 108 20.13 2.79 -25.59
C ARG A 108 19.33 3.14 -26.85
N GLY A 109 18.02 3.27 -26.73
CA GLY A 109 17.20 3.79 -27.82
C GLY A 109 15.74 3.34 -27.77
N PRO A 110 15.00 3.54 -28.87
CA PRO A 110 13.58 3.23 -28.93
C PRO A 110 13.32 1.72 -28.88
N ALA A 111 12.18 1.37 -28.32
CA ALA A 111 11.63 0.02 -28.25
C ALA A 111 10.10 0.04 -28.32
N THR A 112 9.50 -1.13 -28.16
CA THR A 112 8.04 -1.28 -28.10
C THR A 112 7.68 -2.25 -26.99
N VAL A 113 6.67 -1.90 -26.19
CA VAL A 113 6.06 -2.78 -25.17
C VAL A 113 4.56 -2.79 -25.39
N GLY A 114 3.97 -3.99 -25.55
CA GLY A 114 2.54 -4.13 -25.81
C GLY A 114 2.00 -3.29 -26.97
N GLY A 115 2.81 -3.09 -28.01
CA GLY A 115 2.49 -2.23 -29.17
C GLY A 115 2.64 -0.72 -28.94
N LYS A 116 2.99 -0.26 -27.73
CA LYS A 116 3.25 1.16 -27.42
C LYS A 116 4.74 1.51 -27.59
N PRO A 117 5.08 2.72 -28.07
CA PRO A 117 6.45 3.21 -28.06
C PRO A 117 7.04 3.18 -26.64
N ALA A 118 8.30 2.79 -26.54
CA ALA A 118 9.00 2.60 -25.28
C ALA A 118 10.45 3.08 -25.41
N GLU A 119 11.08 3.33 -24.26
CA GLU A 119 12.51 3.62 -24.15
C GLU A 119 13.23 2.42 -23.57
N LEU A 120 14.40 2.07 -24.12
CA LEU A 120 15.18 0.90 -23.75
C LEU A 120 16.61 1.27 -23.41
N LEU A 121 17.14 0.61 -22.39
CA LEU A 121 18.57 0.50 -22.13
C LEU A 121 18.97 -0.96 -21.88
N ILE A 122 20.14 -1.33 -22.39
CA ILE A 122 20.83 -2.59 -22.11
C ILE A 122 22.22 -2.26 -21.60
N ALA A 123 22.61 -2.91 -20.51
CA ALA A 123 23.94 -2.85 -19.93
C ALA A 123 24.46 -4.25 -19.61
N SER A 124 25.76 -4.37 -19.42
CA SER A 124 26.40 -5.55 -18.81
C SER A 124 27.05 -5.15 -17.48
N GLY A 125 27.33 -6.16 -16.66
CA GLY A 125 28.16 -6.00 -15.47
C GLY A 125 28.11 -7.26 -14.62
N THR A 126 28.58 -7.14 -13.39
CA THR A 126 28.52 -8.17 -12.37
C THR A 126 27.41 -7.79 -11.40
N ASN A 127 26.36 -8.62 -11.34
CA ASN A 127 25.24 -8.38 -10.43
C ASN A 127 25.65 -8.56 -8.95
N PRO A 128 24.81 -8.18 -7.98
CA PRO A 128 25.12 -8.33 -6.54
C PRO A 128 25.42 -9.76 -6.08
N LYS A 129 25.08 -10.78 -6.89
CA LYS A 129 25.41 -12.19 -6.64
C LYS A 129 26.78 -12.59 -7.20
N GLY A 130 27.56 -11.65 -7.72
CA GLY A 130 28.87 -11.92 -8.31
C GLY A 130 28.82 -12.52 -9.72
N GLN A 131 27.66 -12.58 -10.38
CA GLN A 131 27.50 -13.21 -11.69
C GLN A 131 27.59 -12.19 -12.83
N PRO A 132 28.42 -12.43 -13.87
CA PRO A 132 28.37 -11.68 -15.12
C PRO A 132 26.97 -11.78 -15.73
N SER A 133 26.33 -10.63 -15.91
CA SER A 133 24.93 -10.54 -16.30
C SER A 133 24.70 -9.42 -17.31
N PHE A 134 23.64 -9.58 -18.11
CA PHE A 134 23.03 -8.47 -18.82
C PHE A 134 21.90 -7.89 -17.99
N PHE A 135 21.89 -6.57 -17.92
CA PHE A 135 20.78 -5.79 -17.41
C PHE A 135 20.03 -5.18 -18.60
N ARG A 136 18.70 -5.24 -18.55
CA ARG A 136 17.83 -4.58 -19.52
C ARG A 136 16.74 -3.85 -18.78
N VAL A 137 16.44 -2.63 -19.17
CA VAL A 137 15.27 -1.89 -18.69
C VAL A 137 14.53 -1.30 -19.88
N VAL A 138 13.22 -1.53 -19.92
CA VAL A 138 12.33 -0.92 -20.90
C VAL A 138 11.18 -0.22 -20.19
N ALA A 139 10.88 1.00 -20.61
CA ALA A 139 9.81 1.80 -20.03
C ALA A 139 8.82 2.26 -21.10
N ALA A 140 7.53 2.10 -20.83
CA ALA A 140 6.46 2.48 -21.76
C ALA A 140 5.36 3.28 -21.04
N PRO A 141 4.82 4.34 -21.65
CA PRO A 141 3.75 5.12 -21.04
C PRO A 141 2.43 4.34 -21.08
N PHE A 142 1.59 4.51 -20.06
CA PHE A 142 0.22 4.02 -20.04
C PHE A 142 -0.71 4.98 -19.26
N PRO A 143 -2.05 4.85 -19.39
CA PRO A 143 -2.96 5.68 -18.61
C PRO A 143 -2.72 5.53 -17.10
N GLY A 144 -2.21 6.59 -16.47
CA GLY A 144 -1.91 6.60 -15.03
C GLY A 144 -0.44 6.41 -14.66
N GLY A 145 0.49 6.35 -15.61
CA GLY A 145 1.92 6.37 -15.31
C GLY A 145 2.81 5.77 -16.40
N THR A 146 3.95 5.24 -15.98
CA THR A 146 4.95 4.58 -16.84
C THR A 146 5.17 3.17 -16.35
N LEU A 147 4.92 2.19 -17.21
CA LEU A 147 5.27 0.80 -16.96
C LEU A 147 6.77 0.68 -17.13
N VAL A 148 7.45 0.06 -16.17
CA VAL A 148 8.88 -0.26 -16.26
C VAL A 148 9.05 -1.75 -16.10
N MET A 149 9.66 -2.38 -17.10
CA MET A 149 10.08 -3.77 -17.07
C MET A 149 11.60 -3.80 -17.03
N MET A 150 12.17 -4.54 -16.08
CA MET A 150 13.62 -4.69 -15.99
C MET A 150 14.00 -6.15 -15.81
N THR A 151 15.09 -6.56 -16.44
CA THR A 151 15.58 -7.94 -16.37
C THR A 151 17.05 -7.97 -16.00
N SER A 152 17.40 -8.91 -15.13
CA SER A 152 18.78 -9.35 -14.91
C SER A 152 18.89 -10.79 -15.36
N THR A 153 19.83 -11.05 -16.27
CA THR A 153 20.01 -12.37 -16.87
C THR A 153 21.50 -12.67 -16.90
N PRO A 154 21.97 -13.73 -16.21
CA PRO A 154 23.36 -14.18 -16.34
C PRO A 154 23.73 -14.38 -17.81
N GLN A 155 24.96 -14.06 -18.18
CA GLN A 155 25.39 -14.09 -19.58
C GLN A 155 25.21 -15.48 -20.21
N ASP A 156 25.47 -16.54 -19.44
CA ASP A 156 25.32 -17.94 -19.88
C ASP A 156 23.84 -18.33 -20.12
N ASP A 157 22.90 -17.67 -19.43
CA ASP A 157 21.46 -17.90 -19.55
C ASP A 157 20.81 -17.03 -20.63
N PHE A 158 21.52 -16.02 -21.15
CA PHE A 158 20.93 -14.98 -21.99
C PHE A 158 20.32 -15.52 -23.29
N ALA A 159 21.03 -16.39 -23.99
CA ALA A 159 20.55 -16.96 -25.25
C ALA A 159 19.25 -17.75 -25.07
N ARG A 160 19.11 -18.46 -23.94
CA ARG A 160 17.91 -19.22 -23.58
C ARG A 160 16.71 -18.30 -23.29
N HIS A 161 16.93 -17.20 -22.60
CA HIS A 161 15.84 -16.36 -22.08
C HIS A 161 15.46 -15.16 -22.94
N LYS A 162 16.31 -14.75 -23.89
CA LYS A 162 16.06 -13.58 -24.76
C LYS A 162 14.68 -13.62 -25.42
N ALA A 163 14.33 -14.74 -26.05
CA ALA A 163 13.04 -14.89 -26.75
C ALA A 163 11.85 -14.82 -25.79
N ALA A 164 11.99 -15.38 -24.58
CA ALA A 164 10.94 -15.34 -23.57
C ALA A 164 10.72 -13.92 -23.02
N ILE A 165 11.80 -13.18 -22.76
CA ILE A 165 11.75 -11.77 -22.31
C ILE A 165 11.10 -10.89 -23.38
N GLU A 166 11.54 -11.01 -24.63
CA GLU A 166 10.95 -10.25 -25.74
C GLU A 166 9.47 -10.61 -25.97
N SER A 167 9.10 -11.88 -25.80
CA SER A 167 7.70 -12.33 -25.85
C SER A 167 6.87 -11.73 -24.72
N MET A 168 7.43 -11.60 -23.52
CA MET A 168 6.76 -10.96 -22.38
C MET A 168 6.53 -9.46 -22.67
N GLU A 169 7.56 -8.73 -23.13
CA GLU A 169 7.44 -7.31 -23.50
C GLU A 169 6.37 -7.09 -24.60
N LYS A 170 6.33 -7.95 -25.62
CA LYS A 170 5.30 -7.92 -26.68
C LYS A 170 3.93 -8.38 -26.18
N GLY A 171 3.90 -9.25 -25.19
CA GLY A 171 2.71 -9.86 -24.60
C GLY A 171 1.97 -8.97 -23.60
N VAL A 172 2.54 -7.83 -23.23
CA VAL A 172 1.85 -6.84 -22.38
C VAL A 172 0.57 -6.38 -23.06
N ARG A 173 -0.53 -6.38 -22.31
CA ARG A 173 -1.79 -5.74 -22.69
C ARG A 173 -2.14 -4.72 -21.64
N PHE A 174 -2.17 -3.46 -22.03
CA PHE A 174 -2.63 -2.38 -21.15
C PHE A 174 -4.15 -2.43 -21.06
N ALA A 175 -4.72 -2.06 -19.92
CA ALA A 175 -6.15 -1.85 -19.84
C ALA A 175 -6.52 -0.66 -20.75
N ASP A 176 -7.47 -0.86 -21.68
CA ASP A 176 -7.87 0.13 -22.70
C ASP A 176 -8.66 1.33 -22.13
N GLY A 177 -8.54 1.61 -20.83
CA GLY A 177 -9.37 2.60 -20.12
C GLY A 177 -10.85 2.19 -19.97
N ARG A 178 -11.30 1.11 -20.62
CA ARG A 178 -12.53 0.40 -20.28
C ARG A 178 -12.18 -0.79 -19.40
N ALA A 179 -12.74 -0.81 -18.20
CA ALA A 179 -12.74 -2.02 -17.39
C ALA A 179 -13.34 -3.17 -18.21
N ASP A 180 -12.62 -4.29 -18.32
CA ASP A 180 -13.14 -5.54 -18.89
C ASP A 180 -14.51 -5.87 -18.25
N PRO A 181 -15.60 -6.01 -19.04
CA PRO A 181 -16.93 -6.26 -18.52
C PRO A 181 -17.23 -7.75 -18.25
N SER A 182 -16.29 -8.68 -18.48
CA SER A 182 -16.49 -10.09 -18.11
C SER A 182 -16.40 -10.28 -16.60
N PRO A 183 -17.21 -11.19 -16.00
CA PRO A 183 -17.55 -11.13 -14.59
C PRO A 183 -16.30 -11.37 -13.76
N ARG A 184 -15.78 -10.28 -13.19
CA ARG A 184 -15.01 -10.35 -11.96
C ARG A 184 -15.90 -11.16 -11.01
N SER A 185 -15.49 -12.35 -10.59
CA SER A 185 -15.77 -12.69 -9.21
C SER A 185 -15.19 -11.51 -8.44
N PRO A 186 -16.00 -10.66 -7.78
CA PRO A 186 -15.43 -9.56 -7.04
C PRO A 186 -14.47 -10.23 -6.06
N ARG A 187 -13.16 -9.99 -6.22
CA ARG A 187 -12.27 -10.16 -5.08
C ARG A 187 -12.94 -9.29 -4.01
N PRO A 188 -13.35 -9.88 -2.88
CA PRO A 188 -14.03 -9.10 -1.87
C PRO A 188 -13.12 -7.90 -1.59
N PRO A 189 -13.67 -6.67 -1.50
CA PRO A 189 -12.87 -5.51 -1.13
C PRO A 189 -12.02 -5.91 0.07
N VAL A 190 -10.72 -5.62 0.02
CA VAL A 190 -9.80 -5.82 1.14
C VAL A 190 -10.54 -5.28 2.36
N SER A 191 -10.88 -6.16 3.30
CA SER A 191 -11.73 -5.74 4.41
C SER A 191 -11.02 -4.58 5.12
N PRO A 192 -11.76 -3.64 5.74
CA PRO A 192 -11.13 -2.59 6.53
C PRO A 192 -10.13 -3.14 7.56
N GLU A 193 -10.38 -4.35 8.06
CA GLU A 193 -9.48 -5.08 8.95
C GLU A 193 -8.19 -5.55 8.24
N ARG A 194 -8.31 -6.19 7.08
CA ARG A 194 -7.15 -6.60 6.27
C ARG A 194 -6.31 -5.39 5.85
N LYS A 195 -6.94 -4.26 5.54
CA LYS A 195 -6.25 -2.99 5.21
C LYS A 195 -5.44 -2.47 6.40
N ARG A 196 -6.04 -2.40 7.59
CA ARG A 196 -5.34 -2.00 8.82
C ARG A 196 -4.19 -2.93 9.18
N LYS A 197 -4.38 -4.24 9.03
CA LYS A 197 -3.32 -5.23 9.25
C LYS A 197 -2.17 -5.04 8.27
N LEU A 198 -2.44 -4.69 7.01
CA LEU A 198 -1.42 -4.39 6.00
C LEU A 198 -0.64 -3.12 6.36
N GLU A 199 -1.34 -2.05 6.77
CA GLU A 199 -0.75 -0.77 7.19
C GLU A 199 0.12 -0.93 8.45
N ALA A 200 -0.35 -1.69 9.45
CA ALA A 200 0.42 -1.98 10.65
C ALA A 200 1.69 -2.79 10.35
N LEU A 201 1.59 -3.73 9.41
CA LEU A 201 2.73 -4.53 8.96
C LEU A 201 3.78 -3.67 8.25
N GLU A 202 3.34 -2.73 7.42
CA GLU A 202 4.20 -1.78 6.72
C GLU A 202 4.88 -0.81 7.70
N GLN A 203 4.16 -0.30 8.70
CA GLN A 203 4.73 0.53 9.76
C GLN A 203 5.77 -0.22 10.60
N ALA A 204 5.51 -1.48 10.95
CA ALA A 204 6.48 -2.30 11.68
C ALA A 204 7.75 -2.56 10.87
N HIS A 205 7.62 -2.72 9.55
CA HIS A 205 8.75 -2.85 8.65
C HIS A 205 9.55 -1.54 8.53
N LEU A 206 8.88 -0.40 8.34
CA LEU A 206 9.52 0.92 8.29
C LEU A 206 10.23 1.29 9.61
N ALA A 207 9.71 0.81 10.75
CA ALA A 207 10.32 0.99 12.05
C ALA A 207 11.52 0.04 12.32
N GLY A 208 11.88 -0.83 11.35
CA GLY A 208 12.95 -1.82 11.50
C GLY A 208 12.63 -2.97 12.47
N VAL A 209 11.37 -3.09 12.91
CA VAL A 209 10.90 -4.14 13.82
C VAL A 209 10.73 -5.47 13.06
N LEU A 210 10.42 -5.41 11.76
CA LEU A 210 10.38 -6.57 10.88
C LEU A 210 11.48 -6.47 9.83
N SER A 211 12.25 -7.54 9.68
CA SER A 211 13.15 -7.70 8.54
C SER A 211 12.38 -7.71 7.22
N ASP A 212 13.06 -7.44 6.10
CA ASP A 212 12.47 -7.45 4.76
C ASP A 212 11.74 -8.78 4.46
N ASP A 213 12.35 -9.90 4.83
CA ASP A 213 11.81 -11.25 4.60
C ASP A 213 10.57 -11.53 5.47
N GLU A 214 10.57 -11.10 6.73
CA GLU A 214 9.43 -11.26 7.63
C GLU A 214 8.23 -10.40 7.22
N TYR A 215 8.49 -9.16 6.77
CA TYR A 215 7.46 -8.31 6.21
C TYR A 215 6.86 -8.93 4.95
N ALA A 216 7.69 -9.41 4.02
CA ALA A 216 7.23 -10.06 2.79
C ALA A 216 6.36 -11.31 3.07
N GLN A 217 6.81 -12.19 3.97
CA GLN A 217 6.05 -13.39 4.34
C GLN A 217 4.73 -13.06 5.03
N LYS A 218 4.73 -12.15 6.01
CA LYS A 218 3.50 -11.78 6.74
C LYS A 218 2.50 -11.04 5.86
N LYS A 219 2.97 -10.22 4.92
CA LYS A 219 2.14 -9.53 3.92
C LYS A 219 1.51 -10.54 2.96
N ALA A 220 2.29 -11.50 2.45
CA ALA A 220 1.80 -12.56 1.58
C ALA A 220 0.76 -13.44 2.28
N ALA A 221 1.01 -13.85 3.54
CA ALA A 221 0.07 -14.64 4.33
C ALA A 221 -1.25 -13.90 4.60
N LEU A 222 -1.19 -12.61 4.91
CA LEU A 222 -2.37 -11.78 5.17
C LEU A 222 -3.22 -11.56 3.91
N LEU A 223 -2.57 -11.49 2.73
CA LEU A 223 -3.24 -11.38 1.43
C LEU A 223 -3.79 -12.72 0.92
N ALA A 224 -3.15 -13.84 1.28
CA ALA A 224 -3.58 -15.19 0.92
C ALA A 224 -4.68 -15.77 1.83
N SER A 225 -4.82 -15.24 3.05
CA SER A 225 -5.85 -15.68 4.00
C SER A 225 -7.26 -15.31 3.52
N THR A 226 -8.07 -16.31 3.20
CA THR A 226 -9.53 -16.17 3.01
C THR A 226 -10.15 -15.80 4.35
N GLU A 227 -10.38 -14.49 4.54
CA GLU A 227 -11.16 -13.97 5.66
C GLU A 227 -12.60 -14.50 5.54
N PRO A 228 -13.23 -14.94 6.64
CA PRO A 228 -14.61 -15.44 6.60
C PRO A 228 -15.52 -14.38 5.97
N PRO A 229 -16.51 -14.78 5.14
CA PRO A 229 -17.42 -13.81 4.54
C PRO A 229 -18.10 -12.99 5.63
N ALA A 230 -18.11 -11.66 5.45
CA ALA A 230 -18.88 -10.76 6.30
C ALA A 230 -20.33 -11.24 6.33
N ARG A 231 -20.90 -11.42 7.54
CA ARG A 231 -22.31 -11.77 7.69
C ARG A 231 -23.15 -10.76 6.90
N PRO A 232 -24.14 -11.21 6.13
CA PRO A 232 -25.00 -10.30 5.39
C PRO A 232 -25.65 -9.32 6.37
N ALA A 233 -25.66 -8.05 5.99
CA ALA A 233 -26.38 -7.02 6.72
C ALA A 233 -27.85 -7.43 6.86
N PRO A 234 -28.49 -7.21 8.03
CA PRO A 234 -29.91 -7.51 8.19
C PRO A 234 -30.73 -6.72 7.16
N PRO A 235 -31.84 -7.29 6.65
CA PRO A 235 -32.60 -6.67 5.57
C PRO A 235 -33.11 -5.29 5.99
N ARG A 236 -32.95 -4.31 5.10
CA ARG A 236 -33.64 -3.02 5.20
C ARG A 236 -35.15 -3.29 5.20
N ARG A 237 -35.80 -3.09 6.36
CA ARG A 237 -37.26 -2.99 6.39
C ARG A 237 -37.66 -1.74 5.60
N THR A 238 -38.50 -1.97 4.61
CA THR A 238 -39.30 -0.95 3.92
C THR A 238 -40.16 -0.20 4.93
N ALA A 239 -40.30 1.09 4.69
CA ALA A 239 -41.07 2.02 5.50
C ALA A 239 -42.51 1.53 5.71
N ASP A 240 -42.96 1.62 6.96
CA ASP A 240 -44.31 2.09 7.24
C ASP A 240 -44.28 3.01 8.47
N GLU A 241 -45.26 3.89 8.50
CA GLU A 241 -45.31 5.24 9.06
C GLU A 241 -45.01 5.43 10.56
N SER A 242 -44.26 6.49 10.88
CA SER A 242 -44.83 7.69 11.55
C SER A 242 -43.74 8.74 11.87
N GLY A 243 -43.81 9.88 11.17
CA GLY A 243 -43.17 11.16 11.55
C GLY A 243 -41.95 11.62 10.74
N THR A 244 -42.15 12.52 9.77
CA THR A 244 -41.10 13.29 9.04
C THR A 244 -41.53 14.78 9.05
N PRO A 245 -40.68 15.84 8.86
CA PRO A 245 -39.34 15.78 8.26
C PRO A 245 -38.24 16.78 8.76
N ALA A 246 -37.03 16.59 8.17
CA ALA A 246 -35.99 17.57 7.85
C ALA A 246 -34.71 17.64 8.75
N PRO A 247 -33.54 17.95 8.15
CA PRO A 247 -32.23 17.61 8.69
C PRO A 247 -31.89 18.52 9.87
N ALA A 248 -31.35 17.96 10.94
CA ALA A 248 -30.84 18.79 12.02
C ALA A 248 -29.59 19.53 11.49
N ALA A 249 -29.80 20.78 11.07
CA ALA A 249 -28.76 21.72 10.66
C ALA A 249 -27.95 22.15 11.90
N GLY A 250 -27.10 21.25 12.37
CA GLY A 250 -26.25 21.43 13.55
C GLY A 250 -24.97 20.63 13.43
N ARG A 251 -23.96 20.97 14.25
CA ARG A 251 -22.72 20.18 14.29
C ARG A 251 -22.99 18.82 14.96
N PRO A 252 -22.43 17.72 14.44
CA PRO A 252 -22.56 16.40 15.08
C PRO A 252 -22.00 16.45 16.51
N MET A 253 -22.68 15.78 17.43
CA MET A 253 -22.34 15.80 18.85
C MET A 253 -22.36 14.41 19.45
N LEU A 254 -21.34 14.10 20.27
CA LEU A 254 -21.30 12.92 21.12
C LEU A 254 -21.78 13.22 22.55
N GLY A 255 -21.45 14.40 23.09
CA GLY A 255 -21.88 14.83 24.43
C GLY A 255 -20.93 14.43 25.56
N VAL A 256 -19.63 14.35 25.26
CA VAL A 256 -18.57 14.08 26.23
C VAL A 256 -17.59 15.24 26.30
N ALA A 257 -17.08 15.51 27.50
CA ALA A 257 -15.86 16.28 27.68
C ALA A 257 -14.70 15.31 27.82
N THR A 258 -13.67 15.46 26.97
CA THR A 258 -12.48 14.60 27.00
C THR A 258 -11.23 15.37 27.37
N ARG A 259 -10.29 14.65 27.98
CA ARG A 259 -8.92 15.13 28.24
C ARG A 259 -7.88 14.12 27.75
N ALA A 260 -6.64 14.56 27.67
CA ALA A 260 -5.51 13.67 27.43
C ALA A 260 -5.32 12.72 28.62
N LEU A 261 -4.73 11.56 28.35
CA LEU A 261 -4.29 10.62 29.39
C LEU A 261 -3.07 11.21 30.11
N GLU A 262 -3.10 11.18 31.43
CA GLU A 262 -1.99 11.57 32.30
C GLU A 262 -1.31 10.31 32.86
N ALA A 263 -0.16 10.48 33.51
CA ALA A 263 0.66 9.36 33.99
C ALA A 263 -0.14 8.37 34.86
N ASP A 264 -1.04 8.87 35.71
CA ASP A 264 -1.87 8.04 36.58
C ASP A 264 -2.93 7.25 35.79
N ASP A 265 -3.49 7.82 34.72
CA ASP A 265 -4.44 7.12 33.86
C ASP A 265 -3.75 6.01 33.05
N VAL A 266 -2.52 6.27 32.59
CA VAL A 266 -1.70 5.27 31.88
C VAL A 266 -1.41 4.08 32.80
N GLN A 267 -1.07 4.34 34.07
CA GLN A 267 -0.83 3.28 35.05
C GLN A 267 -2.09 2.45 35.34
N MET A 268 -3.27 3.08 35.42
CA MET A 268 -4.52 2.37 35.71
C MET A 268 -5.10 1.61 34.51
N THR A 269 -4.92 2.13 33.30
CA THR A 269 -5.54 1.57 32.08
C THR A 269 -4.59 0.76 31.23
N GLY A 270 -3.28 0.94 31.38
CA GLY A 270 -2.25 0.37 30.51
C GLY A 270 -2.22 1.00 29.11
N LEU A 271 -2.91 2.13 28.91
CA LEU A 271 -3.03 2.79 27.61
C LEU A 271 -2.20 4.06 27.58
N GLU A 272 -1.30 4.15 26.59
CA GLU A 272 -0.54 5.38 26.31
C GLU A 272 -1.28 6.34 25.38
N LYS A 273 -2.36 5.88 24.74
CA LYS A 273 -3.09 6.59 23.67
C LYS A 273 -4.59 6.41 23.84
N GLY A 274 -5.34 7.46 23.53
CA GLY A 274 -6.79 7.48 23.66
C GLY A 274 -7.32 8.84 24.11
N ALA A 275 -8.65 8.95 24.14
CA ALA A 275 -9.35 10.11 24.69
C ALA A 275 -10.06 9.70 25.98
N LEU A 276 -9.59 10.19 27.13
CA LEU A 276 -10.25 9.91 28.41
C LEU A 276 -11.51 10.77 28.52
N VAL A 277 -12.63 10.13 28.83
CA VAL A 277 -13.91 10.77 29.13
C VAL A 277 -13.85 11.33 30.54
N ALA A 278 -13.75 12.65 30.66
CA ALA A 278 -13.77 13.34 31.94
C ALA A 278 -15.19 13.55 32.44
N GLN A 279 -16.13 13.88 31.54
CA GLN A 279 -17.54 14.10 31.87
C GLN A 279 -18.44 13.67 30.71
N VAL A 280 -19.66 13.27 31.05
CA VAL A 280 -20.72 12.94 30.10
C VAL A 280 -21.90 13.87 30.38
N ALA A 281 -22.38 14.57 29.36
CA ALA A 281 -23.52 15.46 29.51
C ALA A 281 -24.81 14.64 29.69
N PRO A 282 -25.64 14.90 30.71
CA PRO A 282 -26.90 14.18 30.90
C PRO A 282 -27.84 14.31 29.70
N GLY A 283 -28.52 13.23 29.34
CA GLY A 283 -29.43 13.18 28.19
C GLY A 283 -28.73 13.28 26.83
N SER A 284 -27.40 13.24 26.80
CA SER A 284 -26.63 13.27 25.56
C SER A 284 -26.57 11.90 24.87
N PRO A 285 -26.14 11.83 23.59
CA PRO A 285 -25.91 10.56 22.91
C PRO A 285 -24.98 9.60 23.66
N ALA A 286 -23.93 10.12 24.28
CA ALA A 286 -23.00 9.33 25.07
C ALA A 286 -23.65 8.76 26.34
N ASP A 287 -24.48 9.57 27.02
CA ASP A 287 -25.23 9.15 28.21
C ASP A 287 -26.23 8.04 27.86
N ALA A 288 -27.01 8.23 26.79
CA ALA A 288 -27.96 7.24 26.28
C ALA A 288 -27.28 5.92 25.86
N ALA A 289 -26.01 5.97 25.49
CA ALA A 289 -25.22 4.80 25.11
C ALA A 289 -24.48 4.16 26.29
N GLY A 290 -24.62 4.69 27.51
CA GLY A 290 -23.99 4.15 28.72
C GLY A 290 -22.49 4.39 28.83
N ILE A 291 -21.98 5.42 28.14
CA ILE A 291 -20.61 5.91 28.32
C ILE A 291 -20.52 6.59 29.69
N GLN A 292 -19.42 6.38 30.40
CA GLN A 292 -19.23 6.87 31.76
C GLN A 292 -17.93 7.66 31.88
N PRO A 293 -17.84 8.61 32.83
CA PRO A 293 -16.56 9.19 33.22
C PRO A 293 -15.56 8.10 33.59
N GLY A 294 -14.32 8.25 33.15
CA GLY A 294 -13.26 7.25 33.30
C GLY A 294 -13.14 6.26 32.14
N ASP A 295 -14.05 6.29 31.17
CA ASP A 295 -13.87 5.55 29.91
C ASP A 295 -12.74 6.15 29.08
N VAL A 296 -11.89 5.30 28.50
CA VAL A 296 -10.93 5.72 27.49
C VAL A 296 -11.43 5.31 26.11
N VAL A 297 -11.73 6.28 25.26
CA VAL A 297 -12.09 6.00 23.87
C VAL A 297 -10.81 5.73 23.08
N VAL A 298 -10.69 4.51 22.57
CA VAL A 298 -9.52 4.03 21.82
C VAL A 298 -9.82 3.86 20.33
N SER A 299 -11.09 3.80 19.94
CA SER A 299 -11.48 3.82 18.52
C SER A 299 -12.84 4.43 18.24
N PHE A 300 -13.02 4.93 17.02
CA PHE A 300 -14.25 5.49 16.48
C PHE A 300 -14.52 4.87 15.10
N ASP A 301 -15.62 4.13 14.93
CA ASP A 301 -15.90 3.27 13.76
C ASP A 301 -14.69 2.37 13.40
N GLY A 302 -14.03 1.90 14.45
CA GLY A 302 -12.80 1.11 14.41
C GLY A 302 -11.54 1.89 14.03
N ALA A 303 -11.61 3.16 13.63
CA ALA A 303 -10.41 3.98 13.43
C ALA A 303 -9.79 4.32 14.80
N PRO A 304 -8.47 4.19 14.98
CA PRO A 304 -7.84 4.46 16.26
C PRO A 304 -7.99 5.92 16.66
N VAL A 305 -8.31 6.15 17.93
CA VAL A 305 -8.34 7.47 18.57
C VAL A 305 -7.05 7.57 19.37
N THR A 306 -6.13 8.44 18.95
CA THR A 306 -4.80 8.56 19.57
C THR A 306 -4.79 9.55 20.73
N ASP A 307 -5.68 10.53 20.69
CA ASP A 307 -5.77 11.64 21.65
C ASP A 307 -7.18 12.26 21.64
N ALA A 308 -7.45 13.15 22.62
CA ALA A 308 -8.74 13.83 22.75
C ALA A 308 -9.13 14.64 21.50
N GLN A 309 -8.17 15.27 20.82
CA GLN A 309 -8.43 16.09 19.63
C GLN A 309 -8.85 15.21 18.44
N SER A 310 -8.26 14.03 18.29
CA SER A 310 -8.58 13.07 17.24
C SER A 310 -10.03 12.58 17.34
N LEU A 311 -10.55 12.38 18.55
CA LEU A 311 -11.96 12.04 18.79
C LEU A 311 -12.89 13.20 18.38
N VAL A 312 -12.56 14.43 18.78
CA VAL A 312 -13.34 15.63 18.41
C VAL A 312 -13.40 15.79 16.89
N GLN A 313 -12.27 15.58 16.20
CA GLN A 313 -12.22 15.62 14.74
C GLN A 313 -13.02 14.49 14.09
N ALA A 314 -12.97 13.27 14.62
CA ALA A 314 -13.72 12.13 14.11
C ALA A 314 -15.25 12.36 14.22
N VAL A 315 -15.71 12.86 15.36
CA VAL A 315 -17.10 13.28 15.56
C VAL A 315 -17.46 14.41 14.60
N GLY A 316 -16.60 15.44 14.47
CA GLY A 316 -16.82 16.59 13.59
C GLY A 316 -16.91 16.25 12.09
N ARG A 317 -16.30 15.14 11.66
CA ARG A 317 -16.39 14.63 10.27
C ARG A 317 -17.62 13.77 10.01
N SER A 318 -18.35 13.39 11.05
CA SER A 318 -19.54 12.57 10.97
C SER A 318 -20.79 13.40 10.69
N LYS A 319 -21.90 12.74 10.35
CA LYS A 319 -23.17 13.42 10.16
C LYS A 319 -23.99 13.41 11.45
N PRO A 320 -24.72 14.49 11.76
CA PRO A 320 -25.80 14.44 12.74
C PRO A 320 -26.73 13.25 12.51
N GLY A 321 -27.11 12.56 13.58
CA GLY A 321 -27.99 11.39 13.54
C GLY A 321 -27.34 10.10 13.05
N GLN A 322 -26.05 10.12 12.67
CA GLN A 322 -25.29 8.94 12.26
C GLN A 322 -25.05 8.01 13.45
N GLN A 323 -25.23 6.71 13.24
CA GLN A 323 -24.86 5.70 14.22
C GLN A 323 -23.39 5.30 14.02
N VAL A 324 -22.62 5.33 15.10
CA VAL A 324 -21.18 5.08 15.13
C VAL A 324 -20.83 4.08 16.24
N THR A 325 -19.77 3.31 16.07
CA THR A 325 -19.28 2.37 17.09
C THR A 325 -18.03 2.93 17.75
N LEU A 326 -18.06 3.11 19.07
CA LEU A 326 -16.90 3.50 19.87
C LEU A 326 -16.27 2.27 20.50
N GLY A 327 -14.95 2.14 20.38
CA GLY A 327 -14.17 1.24 21.21
C GLY A 327 -13.73 1.97 22.47
N LEU A 328 -14.04 1.39 23.62
CA LEU A 328 -13.84 1.95 24.94
C LEU A 328 -13.02 1.00 25.80
N VAL A 329 -12.23 1.52 26.72
CA VAL A 329 -11.63 0.76 27.81
C VAL A 329 -12.11 1.33 29.14
N ARG A 330 -12.73 0.48 29.97
CA ARG A 330 -13.28 0.83 31.28
C ARG A 330 -12.66 -0.08 32.34
N GLY A 331 -11.90 0.48 33.28
CA GLY A 331 -11.23 -0.30 34.33
C GLY A 331 -10.37 -1.44 33.77
N GLY A 332 -9.63 -1.17 32.68
CA GLY A 332 -8.79 -2.14 31.98
C GLY A 332 -9.54 -3.14 31.09
N ARG A 333 -10.87 -3.09 31.00
CA ARG A 333 -11.67 -3.97 30.13
C ARG A 333 -12.07 -3.26 28.86
N SER A 334 -11.71 -3.84 27.72
CA SER A 334 -12.10 -3.35 26.40
C SER A 334 -13.54 -3.74 26.05
N GLY A 335 -14.28 -2.81 25.46
CA GLY A 335 -15.64 -3.03 24.99
C GLY A 335 -16.00 -2.10 23.84
N ASN A 336 -17.10 -2.41 23.14
CA ASN A 336 -17.61 -1.59 22.05
C ASN A 336 -19.04 -1.12 22.39
N VAL A 337 -19.34 0.14 22.10
CA VAL A 337 -20.64 0.76 22.32
C VAL A 337 -21.09 1.46 21.05
N GLN A 338 -22.34 1.23 20.63
CA GLN A 338 -22.94 1.95 19.51
C GLN A 338 -23.63 3.21 20.01
N VAL A 339 -23.33 4.34 19.38
CA VAL A 339 -23.87 5.65 19.72
C VAL A 339 -24.50 6.27 18.49
N ARG A 340 -25.69 6.85 18.63
CA ARG A 340 -26.28 7.67 17.57
C ARG A 340 -25.99 9.13 17.83
N LEU A 341 -25.14 9.75 17.01
CA LEU A 341 -24.71 11.14 17.19
C LEU A 341 -25.90 12.09 17.18
N GLY A 342 -25.91 13.01 18.12
CA GLY A 342 -26.90 14.08 18.21
C GLY A 342 -26.45 15.32 17.45
N THR A 343 -27.17 16.42 17.65
CA THR A 343 -26.75 17.75 17.24
C THR A 343 -26.51 18.62 18.46
N VAL A 344 -25.48 19.47 18.40
CA VAL A 344 -25.37 20.58 19.34
C VAL A 344 -26.57 21.51 19.11
N PRO A 345 -27.42 21.77 20.13
CA PRO A 345 -28.45 22.81 20.04
C PRO A 345 -27.77 24.15 19.77
N ARG A 346 -28.36 24.98 18.90
CA ARG A 346 -27.85 26.34 18.66
C ARG A 346 -28.11 27.24 19.86
#